data_AF-A0A7Y2H8H5-F1
#
_entry.id   AF-A0A7Y2H8H5-F1
#
_cell.length_a   1.000
_cell.length_b   1.000
_cell.length_c   1.000
_cell.angle_alpha   90.00
_cell.angle_beta   90.00
_cell.angle_gamma   90.00
#
_symmetry.space_group_name_H-M   'P 1'
#
loop_
_entity.id
_entity.type
_entity.pdbx_description
1 polymer ?
#
loop_
_entity_poly.entity_id
_entity_poly.type
_entity_poly.pdbx_seq_one_letter_code
_entity_poly.pdbx_strand_id
1 'polypeptide(L)'
;MYMFKKQAFTLLMIMSMAVIGALLLLSGCNKNVNEASAVSMSLPDGTMTQNLIWHIKAIHPDGKMLNIKALDKNGNIYDVKAIQDTEQRHFLNVKAVAGNKQLPVKILLSEDKYAPVKALAEDGTVLDIKAITSDGHKLDVKGVNHTGNIIDIKAINKEGAFYGVKAISPSGQLNDVKGVKMTRDKLETVVNGVKVYAHIKAIPPAKCNERDKIWNIKAMHPDGQMLSVKAMDENNKIYNIKAIQDSGQCQLLDVKAFVGTQRLPVKVLTSDNINAPVKAIGEDGKIYRIKALTSDGSELDVKGVFHSGNIIHIKALAKDGYYYGIKAISPDGQMNDVKGIKMTREKVETVINGVEVFAHIKTLPQVD
;
A
#
# COMPACT_ATOMS: atom_id res chain seq x y z
N MET A 1 71.05 -47.91 -29.94
CA MET A 1 71.49 -47.37 -31.24
C MET A 1 70.49 -47.84 -32.28
N TYR A 2 69.78 -46.91 -32.92
CA TYR A 2 69.03 -47.07 -34.17
C TYR A 2 67.84 -48.07 -34.19
N MET A 3 66.72 -47.82 -34.85
CA MET A 3 66.10 -46.65 -35.49
C MET A 3 64.97 -47.26 -36.34
N PHE A 4 63.79 -46.61 -36.33
CA PHE A 4 63.01 -46.18 -37.51
C PHE A 4 62.52 -47.26 -38.50
N LYS A 5 61.36 -47.21 -39.14
CA LYS A 5 60.28 -46.25 -39.49
C LYS A 5 59.28 -47.17 -40.28
N LYS A 6 57.99 -46.93 -40.55
CA LYS A 6 57.16 -45.74 -40.76
C LYS A 6 55.72 -46.25 -41.03
N GLN A 7 54.70 -45.49 -40.58
CA GLN A 7 53.48 -45.05 -41.31
C GLN A 7 52.62 -46.07 -42.10
N ALA A 8 51.27 -46.05 -42.12
CA ALA A 8 50.26 -45.07 -41.70
C ALA A 8 48.85 -45.63 -42.07
N PHE A 9 47.79 -45.14 -41.39
CA PHE A 9 46.40 -44.95 -41.90
C PHE A 9 45.58 -46.23 -42.25
N THR A 10 44.36 -46.49 -41.78
CA THR A 10 43.19 -45.59 -41.79
C THR A 10 42.06 -46.16 -40.89
N LEU A 11 41.64 -45.39 -39.89
CA LEU A 11 40.25 -45.03 -39.55
C LEU A 11 39.11 -45.89 -40.15
N LEU A 12 38.63 -46.95 -39.46
CA LEU A 12 37.21 -47.38 -39.45
C LEU A 12 37.00 -48.63 -38.57
N MET A 13 36.88 -48.48 -37.26
CA MET A 13 36.20 -49.45 -36.38
C MET A 13 36.33 -48.98 -34.94
N ILE A 14 35.33 -49.31 -34.12
CA ILE A 14 35.24 -49.08 -32.66
C ILE A 14 34.62 -47.72 -32.30
N MET A 15 33.29 -47.67 -32.37
CA MET A 15 32.50 -47.41 -31.16
C MET A 15 31.17 -48.18 -31.27
N SER A 16 31.27 -49.47 -30.99
CA SER A 16 30.15 -50.28 -30.53
C SER A 16 30.27 -50.37 -29.02
N MET A 17 29.36 -49.71 -28.29
CA MET A 17 28.84 -50.22 -27.04
C MET A 17 27.44 -49.67 -26.80
N ALA A 18 26.50 -50.62 -26.74
CA ALA A 18 25.23 -50.58 -26.02
C ALA A 18 24.08 -49.75 -26.62
N VAL A 19 23.50 -50.30 -27.69
CA VAL A 19 22.05 -50.45 -27.80
C VAL A 19 21.57 -51.35 -26.64
N ILE A 20 20.76 -50.81 -25.73
CA ILE A 20 19.64 -51.44 -25.00
C ILE A 20 18.93 -50.29 -24.28
N GLY A 21 17.67 -50.04 -24.65
CA GLY A 21 16.86 -48.98 -24.05
C GLY A 21 15.79 -48.40 -24.98
N ALA A 22 15.29 -49.17 -25.95
CA ALA A 22 14.07 -48.82 -26.64
C ALA A 22 12.87 -49.20 -25.77
N LEU A 23 12.30 -48.23 -25.05
CA LEU A 23 10.85 -48.06 -24.83
C LEU A 23 10.66 -46.94 -23.79
N LEU A 24 10.23 -45.77 -24.22
CA LEU A 24 9.17 -45.00 -23.56
C LEU A 24 8.78 -43.85 -24.50
N LEU A 25 7.67 -44.10 -25.18
CA LEU A 25 6.88 -43.14 -25.92
C LEU A 25 6.32 -42.06 -24.97
N LEU A 26 6.34 -40.82 -25.48
CA LEU A 26 5.32 -39.79 -25.28
C LEU A 26 4.90 -39.46 -23.84
N SER A 27 5.37 -38.32 -23.34
CA SER A 27 4.54 -37.37 -22.60
C SER A 27 5.19 -35.99 -22.66
N GLY A 28 4.63 -35.12 -23.50
CA GLY A 28 4.93 -33.71 -23.49
C GLY A 28 4.47 -33.10 -22.16
N CYS A 29 5.41 -32.52 -21.42
CA CYS A 29 5.09 -31.60 -20.33
C CYS A 29 5.07 -30.18 -20.91
N ASN A 30 3.90 -29.81 -21.41
CA ASN A 30 3.53 -28.43 -21.68
C ASN A 30 3.48 -27.70 -20.32
N LYS A 31 4.60 -27.10 -19.90
CA LYS A 31 4.60 -26.17 -18.77
C LYS A 31 4.05 -24.84 -19.25
N ASN A 32 2.73 -24.76 -19.37
CA ASN A 32 2.02 -23.49 -19.26
C ASN A 32 2.13 -23.04 -17.80
N VAL A 33 3.25 -22.42 -17.46
CA VAL A 33 3.31 -21.52 -16.31
C VAL A 33 2.47 -20.32 -16.73
N ASN A 34 1.31 -20.15 -16.08
CA ASN A 34 0.44 -18.99 -16.25
C ASN A 34 1.31 -17.73 -16.19
N GLU A 35 1.46 -17.05 -17.32
CA GLU A 35 2.03 -15.71 -17.37
C GLU A 35 1.21 -14.84 -16.43
N ALA A 36 1.85 -14.31 -15.39
CA ALA A 36 1.29 -13.25 -14.59
C ALA A 36 0.82 -12.16 -15.54
N SER A 37 -0.44 -11.72 -15.43
CA SER A 37 -0.99 -10.63 -16.24
C SER A 37 -0.32 -9.31 -15.84
N ALA A 38 0.90 -9.13 -16.32
CA ALA A 38 1.64 -7.90 -16.30
C ALA A 38 1.08 -6.99 -17.39
N VAL A 39 0.56 -5.84 -17.00
CA VAL A 39 0.20 -4.80 -17.96
C VAL A 39 1.36 -3.82 -18.00
N SER A 40 2.08 -3.81 -19.13
CA SER A 40 3.08 -2.80 -19.39
C SER A 40 2.38 -1.47 -19.72
N MET A 41 2.80 -0.40 -19.05
CA MET A 41 2.37 0.96 -19.40
C MET A 41 3.62 1.81 -19.60
N SER A 42 3.64 2.57 -20.69
CA SER A 42 4.65 3.59 -20.94
C SER A 42 4.32 4.84 -20.13
N LEU A 43 5.30 5.32 -19.37
CA LEU A 43 5.29 6.68 -18.82
C LEU A 43 5.69 7.70 -19.91
N PRO A 44 5.37 8.99 -19.74
CA PRO A 44 5.71 10.05 -20.71
C PRO A 44 7.21 10.18 -21.02
N ASP A 45 8.07 9.63 -20.16
CA ASP A 45 9.53 9.59 -20.30
C ASP A 45 10.06 8.30 -20.95
N GLY A 46 9.17 7.39 -21.37
CA GLY A 46 9.54 6.12 -21.99
C GLY A 46 9.90 4.99 -21.03
N THR A 47 9.80 5.18 -19.70
CA THR A 47 9.96 4.07 -18.76
C THR A 47 8.75 3.13 -18.74
N MET A 48 9.01 1.83 -18.85
CA MET A 48 8.01 0.76 -18.77
C MET A 48 7.96 0.25 -17.33
N THR A 49 6.95 0.65 -16.56
CA THR A 49 6.70 0.05 -15.24
C THR A 49 5.79 -1.16 -15.42
N GLN A 50 6.28 -2.35 -15.08
CA GLN A 50 5.47 -3.56 -15.07
C GLN A 50 4.57 -3.53 -13.83
N ASN A 51 3.34 -3.05 -13.99
CA ASN A 51 2.41 -3.01 -12.87
C ASN A 51 1.90 -4.42 -12.57
N LEU A 52 1.97 -4.85 -11.31
CA LEU A 52 1.33 -6.08 -10.87
C LEU A 52 -0.15 -5.81 -10.58
N ILE A 53 -1.02 -6.57 -11.25
CA ILE A 53 -2.47 -6.39 -11.18
C ILE A 53 -3.07 -7.38 -10.19
N TRP A 54 -3.75 -6.85 -9.18
CA TRP A 54 -4.48 -7.65 -8.19
C TRP A 54 -5.97 -7.65 -8.52
N HIS A 55 -6.59 -8.84 -8.50
CA HIS A 55 -8.02 -8.98 -8.72
C HIS A 55 -8.80 -8.55 -7.48
N ILE A 56 -9.84 -7.73 -7.67
CA ILE A 56 -10.77 -7.39 -6.60
C ILE A 56 -11.98 -8.32 -6.65
N LYS A 57 -12.26 -9.00 -5.54
CA LYS A 57 -13.35 -9.97 -5.39
C LYS A 57 -14.14 -9.72 -4.11
N ALA A 58 -15.45 -9.93 -4.16
CA ALA A 58 -16.22 -10.17 -2.95
C ALA A 58 -16.21 -11.67 -2.63
N ILE A 59 -16.06 -12.03 -1.37
CA ILE A 59 -15.98 -13.41 -0.90
C ILE A 59 -17.30 -13.76 -0.23
N HIS A 60 -18.05 -14.66 -0.85
CA HIS A 60 -19.29 -15.21 -0.31
C HIS A 60 -18.96 -16.20 0.83
N PRO A 61 -19.81 -16.34 1.87
CA PRO A 61 -19.56 -17.25 3.00
C PRO A 61 -19.34 -18.72 2.61
N ASP A 62 -19.88 -19.18 1.48
CA ASP A 62 -19.66 -20.53 0.93
C ASP A 62 -18.32 -20.69 0.17
N GLY A 63 -17.47 -19.66 0.18
CA GLY A 63 -16.17 -19.65 -0.50
C GLY A 63 -16.19 -19.18 -1.96
N LYS A 64 -17.37 -18.92 -2.55
CA LYS A 64 -17.45 -18.38 -3.91
C LYS A 64 -16.90 -16.96 -3.99
N MET A 65 -16.23 -16.64 -5.09
CA MET A 65 -15.69 -15.31 -5.36
C MET A 65 -16.50 -14.60 -6.43
N LEU A 66 -17.06 -13.46 -6.07
CA LEU A 66 -17.83 -12.61 -6.98
C LEU A 66 -16.93 -11.53 -7.58
N ASN A 67 -17.07 -11.29 -8.89
CA ASN A 67 -16.31 -10.26 -9.58
C ASN A 67 -16.77 -8.87 -9.13
N ILE A 68 -15.85 -7.99 -8.76
CA ILE A 68 -16.16 -6.58 -8.55
C ILE A 68 -15.88 -5.82 -9.86
N LYS A 69 -16.89 -5.10 -10.33
CA LYS A 69 -16.87 -4.38 -11.61
C LYS A 69 -17.39 -2.96 -11.46
N ALA A 70 -16.94 -2.07 -12.33
CA ALA A 70 -17.52 -0.74 -12.49
C ALA A 70 -18.49 -0.75 -13.66
N LEU A 71 -19.63 -0.08 -13.52
CA LEU A 71 -20.68 0.00 -14.53
C LEU A 71 -21.02 1.45 -14.83
N ASP A 72 -21.07 1.80 -16.11
CA ASP A 72 -21.59 3.10 -16.52
C ASP A 72 -23.12 3.05 -16.73
N LYS A 73 -23.70 4.22 -17.02
CA LYS A 73 -25.14 4.36 -17.29
C LYS A 73 -25.62 3.65 -18.56
N ASN A 74 -24.70 3.33 -19.48
CA ASN A 74 -24.99 2.63 -20.73
C ASN A 74 -24.92 1.10 -20.56
N GLY A 75 -24.54 0.63 -19.36
CA GLY A 75 -24.41 -0.80 -19.05
C GLY A 75 -23.04 -1.39 -19.42
N ASN A 76 -22.07 -0.57 -19.84
CA ASN A 76 -20.70 -1.04 -20.07
C ASN A 76 -20.09 -1.49 -18.74
N ILE A 77 -19.32 -2.58 -18.78
CA ILE A 77 -18.73 -3.20 -17.59
C ILE A 77 -17.21 -3.11 -17.68
N TYR A 78 -16.60 -2.58 -16.64
CA TYR A 78 -15.16 -2.37 -16.54
C TYR A 78 -14.56 -3.14 -15.36
N ASP A 79 -13.32 -3.56 -15.52
CA ASP A 79 -12.59 -4.26 -14.47
C ASP A 79 -12.26 -3.33 -13.31
N VAL A 80 -12.36 -3.84 -12.08
CA VAL A 80 -11.84 -3.14 -10.89
C VAL A 80 -10.65 -3.93 -10.35
N LYS A 81 -9.51 -3.25 -10.25
CA LYS A 81 -8.22 -3.85 -9.87
C LYS A 81 -7.56 -3.05 -8.76
N ALA A 82 -6.73 -3.73 -7.96
CA ALA A 82 -5.69 -3.06 -7.20
C ALA A 82 -4.40 -3.03 -8.03
N ILE A 83 -3.76 -1.87 -8.08
CA ILE A 83 -2.56 -1.63 -8.89
C ILE A 83 -1.36 -1.53 -7.96
N GLN A 84 -0.39 -2.41 -8.18
CA GLN A 84 0.93 -2.37 -7.57
C GLN A 84 1.93 -1.88 -8.61
N ASP A 85 2.46 -0.68 -8.40
CA ASP A 85 3.31 0.06 -9.34
C ASP A 85 4.82 -0.14 -9.12
N THR A 86 5.18 -0.78 -8.00
CA THR A 86 6.54 -1.02 -7.52
C THR A 86 6.54 -2.23 -6.59
N GLU A 87 7.59 -2.41 -5.79
CA GLU A 87 7.63 -3.41 -4.70
C GLU A 87 6.66 -3.11 -3.54
N GLN A 88 5.91 -2.00 -3.56
CA GLN A 88 4.94 -1.70 -2.50
C GLN A 88 3.80 -2.72 -2.47
N ARG A 89 3.56 -3.33 -1.31
CA ARG A 89 2.42 -4.25 -1.09
C ARG A 89 1.43 -3.75 -0.04
N HIS A 90 1.82 -2.74 0.75
CA HIS A 90 1.05 -2.27 1.90
C HIS A 90 -0.12 -1.35 1.58
N PHE A 91 -0.09 -0.66 0.44
CA PHE A 91 -1.00 0.46 0.20
C PHE A 91 -1.32 0.68 -1.28
N LEU A 92 -2.08 -0.26 -1.84
CA LEU A 92 -2.36 -0.31 -3.28
C LEU A 92 -3.55 0.55 -3.66
N ASN A 93 -3.45 1.21 -4.82
CA ASN A 93 -4.56 1.98 -5.39
C ASN A 93 -5.61 1.03 -5.96
N VAL A 94 -6.89 1.24 -5.61
CA VAL A 94 -8.00 0.56 -6.28
C VAL A 94 -8.55 1.44 -7.39
N LYS A 95 -8.60 0.89 -8.60
CA LYS A 95 -8.95 1.60 -9.83
C LYS A 95 -9.94 0.79 -10.66
N ALA A 96 -10.85 1.48 -11.34
CA ALA A 96 -11.60 0.88 -12.45
C ALA A 96 -10.81 1.10 -13.76
N VAL A 97 -10.67 0.06 -14.57
CA VAL A 97 -9.88 0.05 -15.80
C VAL A 97 -10.85 0.10 -16.99
N ALA A 98 -10.98 1.29 -17.57
CA ALA A 98 -11.87 1.57 -18.69
C ALA A 98 -11.02 1.88 -19.94
N GLY A 99 -10.73 0.87 -20.74
CA GLY A 99 -9.75 0.96 -21.83
C GLY A 99 -8.38 1.34 -21.28
N ASN A 100 -7.79 2.42 -21.81
CA ASN A 100 -6.48 2.93 -21.36
C ASN A 100 -6.57 3.84 -20.12
N LYS A 101 -7.77 4.10 -19.59
CA LYS A 101 -7.97 4.99 -18.43
C LYS A 101 -8.09 4.20 -17.13
N GLN A 102 -7.47 4.72 -16.07
CA GLN A 102 -7.59 4.20 -14.71
C GLN A 102 -8.34 5.16 -13.79
N LEU A 103 -9.63 4.90 -13.61
CA LEU A 103 -10.52 5.76 -12.84
C LEU A 103 -10.35 5.50 -11.33
N PRO A 104 -10.16 6.54 -10.49
CA PRO A 104 -10.15 6.36 -9.05
C PRO A 104 -11.47 5.80 -8.54
N VAL A 105 -11.39 4.77 -7.69
CA VAL A 105 -12.53 4.27 -6.92
C VAL A 105 -12.49 4.91 -5.54
N LYS A 106 -13.61 5.52 -5.13
CA LYS A 106 -13.73 6.31 -3.89
C LYS A 106 -15.04 6.01 -3.17
N ILE A 107 -15.10 6.34 -1.88
CA ILE A 107 -16.36 6.46 -1.15
C ILE A 107 -16.83 7.90 -1.30
N LEU A 108 -18.05 8.11 -1.77
CA LEU A 108 -18.58 9.47 -1.93
C LEU A 108 -19.23 9.95 -0.63
N LEU A 109 -19.22 11.26 -0.42
CA LEU A 109 -19.97 11.87 0.67
C LEU A 109 -21.46 11.70 0.41
N SER A 110 -22.15 11.08 1.37
CA SER A 110 -23.59 10.81 1.32
C SER A 110 -24.14 10.78 2.74
N GLU A 111 -25.45 10.99 2.86
CA GLU A 111 -26.23 10.82 4.09
C GLU A 111 -26.97 9.46 4.11
N ASP A 112 -26.74 8.61 3.10
CA ASP A 112 -27.29 7.24 3.06
C ASP A 112 -26.79 6.40 4.23
N LYS A 113 -27.61 5.42 4.65
CA LYS A 113 -27.22 4.43 5.69
C LYS A 113 -25.87 3.77 5.41
N TYR A 114 -25.58 3.45 4.15
CA TYR A 114 -24.29 2.91 3.72
C TYR A 114 -23.69 3.78 2.62
N ALA A 115 -22.43 4.17 2.80
CA ALA A 115 -21.78 5.12 1.95
C ALA A 115 -21.51 4.53 0.54
N PRO A 116 -21.83 5.25 -0.54
CA PRO A 116 -21.70 4.75 -1.90
C PRO A 116 -20.23 4.62 -2.32
N VAL A 117 -19.87 3.46 -2.88
CA VAL A 117 -18.57 3.22 -3.52
C VAL A 117 -18.71 3.38 -5.02
N LYS A 118 -17.97 4.31 -5.62
CA LYS A 118 -18.08 4.67 -7.04
C LYS A 118 -16.71 4.83 -7.68
N ALA A 119 -16.62 4.56 -8.99
CA ALA A 119 -15.51 5.03 -9.81
C ALA A 119 -15.83 6.42 -10.37
N LEU A 120 -14.81 7.28 -10.49
CA LEU A 120 -14.95 8.67 -10.94
C LEU A 120 -14.21 8.88 -12.25
N ALA A 121 -14.93 9.25 -13.30
CA ALA A 121 -14.35 9.68 -14.57
C ALA A 121 -13.80 11.12 -14.49
N GLU A 122 -12.97 11.50 -15.46
CA GLU A 122 -12.32 12.82 -15.53
C GLU A 122 -13.31 13.98 -15.67
N ASP A 123 -14.45 13.73 -16.33
CA ASP A 123 -15.53 14.70 -16.51
C ASP A 123 -16.50 14.78 -15.31
N GLY A 124 -16.21 14.04 -14.22
CA GLY A 124 -17.06 13.95 -13.04
C GLY A 124 -18.17 12.89 -13.15
N THR A 125 -18.28 12.17 -14.27
CA THR A 125 -19.22 11.05 -14.39
C THR A 125 -18.91 9.98 -13.34
N VAL A 126 -19.94 9.51 -12.66
CA VAL A 126 -19.84 8.46 -11.63
C VAL A 126 -20.25 7.10 -12.20
N LEU A 127 -19.46 6.08 -11.91
CA LEU A 127 -19.72 4.70 -12.29
C LEU A 127 -20.02 3.86 -11.05
N ASP A 128 -21.00 2.99 -11.17
CA ASP A 128 -21.45 2.09 -10.11
C ASP A 128 -20.45 0.97 -9.89
N ILE A 129 -20.03 0.76 -8.64
CA ILE A 129 -19.27 -0.44 -8.28
C ILE A 129 -20.22 -1.52 -7.79
N LYS A 130 -20.22 -2.67 -8.46
CA LYS A 130 -21.09 -3.81 -8.16
C LYS A 130 -20.29 -5.11 -8.04
N ALA A 131 -20.76 -6.01 -7.19
CA ALA A 131 -20.38 -7.42 -7.22
C ALA A 131 -21.30 -8.18 -8.16
N ILE A 132 -20.73 -8.99 -9.07
CA ILE A 132 -21.47 -9.77 -10.05
C ILE A 132 -21.43 -11.24 -9.64
N THR A 133 -22.61 -11.82 -9.42
CA THR A 133 -22.79 -13.24 -9.12
C THR A 133 -22.66 -14.10 -10.39
N SER A 134 -22.56 -15.42 -10.24
CA SER A 134 -22.45 -16.35 -11.37
C SER A 134 -23.69 -16.37 -12.27
N ASP A 135 -24.85 -16.03 -11.73
CA ASP A 135 -26.13 -15.91 -12.45
C ASP A 135 -26.41 -14.48 -12.94
N GLY A 136 -25.45 -13.55 -12.80
CA GLY A 136 -25.52 -12.21 -13.38
C GLY A 136 -26.20 -11.14 -12.50
N HIS A 137 -26.67 -11.48 -11.30
CA HIS A 137 -27.16 -10.49 -10.35
C HIS A 137 -26.06 -9.50 -9.92
N LYS A 138 -26.47 -8.25 -9.71
CA LYS A 138 -25.59 -7.14 -9.36
C LYS A 138 -25.86 -6.73 -7.91
N LEU A 139 -24.89 -6.99 -7.05
CA LEU A 139 -24.91 -6.64 -5.64
C LEU A 139 -24.26 -5.28 -5.43
N ASP A 140 -24.84 -4.48 -4.53
CA ASP A 140 -24.28 -3.17 -4.18
C ASP A 140 -22.97 -3.34 -3.42
N VAL A 141 -21.98 -2.50 -3.72
CA VAL A 141 -20.73 -2.40 -2.95
C VAL A 141 -20.73 -1.07 -2.22
N LYS A 142 -20.59 -1.11 -0.89
CA LYS A 142 -20.75 0.07 -0.02
C LYS A 142 -19.72 0.10 1.11
N GLY A 143 -19.49 1.28 1.66
CA GLY A 143 -18.86 1.47 2.97
C GLY A 143 -19.92 1.30 4.07
N VAL A 144 -19.72 0.35 4.99
CA VAL A 144 -20.79 -0.06 5.93
C VAL A 144 -20.49 0.14 7.42
N ASN A 145 -19.21 0.23 7.79
CA ASN A 145 -18.78 0.44 9.18
C ASN A 145 -17.49 1.26 9.20
N HIS A 146 -17.29 2.09 10.23
CA HIS A 146 -16.16 3.00 10.34
C HIS A 146 -15.48 2.85 11.70
N THR A 147 -14.17 2.56 11.69
CA THR A 147 -13.35 2.39 12.87
C THR A 147 -12.05 3.19 12.70
N GLY A 148 -11.90 4.26 13.50
CA GLY A 148 -10.76 5.16 13.39
C GLY A 148 -10.68 5.80 12.00
N ASN A 149 -9.63 5.50 11.23
CA ASN A 149 -9.49 5.95 9.84
C ASN A 149 -9.89 4.90 8.78
N ILE A 150 -10.40 3.73 9.18
CA ILE A 150 -10.71 2.61 8.27
C ILE A 150 -12.21 2.41 8.15
N ILE A 151 -12.67 2.24 6.91
CA ILE A 151 -14.07 1.94 6.60
C ILE A 151 -14.14 0.56 5.95
N ASP A 152 -15.03 -0.29 6.47
CA ASP A 152 -15.29 -1.59 5.88
C ASP A 152 -16.02 -1.45 4.55
N ILE A 153 -15.45 -2.04 3.49
CA ILE A 153 -16.13 -2.20 2.21
C ILE A 153 -16.72 -3.60 2.12
N LYS A 154 -18.02 -3.68 1.86
CA LYS A 154 -18.76 -4.93 1.69
C LYS A 154 -19.58 -4.90 0.41
N ALA A 155 -19.73 -6.06 -0.21
CA ALA A 155 -20.85 -6.29 -1.11
C ALA A 155 -22.09 -6.69 -0.28
N ILE A 156 -23.27 -6.25 -0.69
CA ILE A 156 -24.53 -6.42 0.04
C ILE A 156 -25.53 -7.14 -0.86
N ASN A 157 -26.07 -8.27 -0.42
CA ASN A 157 -27.15 -8.96 -1.12
C ASN A 157 -28.51 -8.31 -0.84
N LYS A 158 -29.58 -8.81 -1.48
CA LYS A 158 -30.95 -8.25 -1.31
C LYS A 158 -31.49 -8.45 0.10
N GLU A 159 -31.03 -9.50 0.79
CA GLU A 159 -31.40 -9.86 2.17
C GLU A 159 -30.60 -9.05 3.21
N GLY A 160 -29.63 -8.23 2.79
CA GLY A 160 -28.80 -7.39 3.66
C GLY A 160 -27.55 -8.08 4.22
N ALA A 161 -27.22 -9.30 3.79
CA ALA A 161 -25.99 -9.99 4.17
C ALA A 161 -24.76 -9.34 3.54
N PHE A 162 -23.66 -9.32 4.31
CA PHE A 162 -22.41 -8.67 3.92
C PHE A 162 -21.33 -9.66 3.48
N TYR A 163 -20.71 -9.39 2.33
CA TYR A 163 -19.58 -10.16 1.81
C TYR A 163 -18.32 -9.30 1.84
N GLY A 164 -17.25 -9.84 2.42
CA GLY A 164 -15.96 -9.14 2.50
C GLY A 164 -15.35 -8.94 1.12
N VAL A 165 -14.75 -7.77 0.88
CA VAL A 165 -14.06 -7.47 -0.38
C VAL A 165 -12.55 -7.58 -0.17
N LYS A 166 -11.89 -8.36 -1.04
CA LYS A 166 -10.45 -8.62 -1.00
C LYS A 166 -9.79 -8.33 -2.34
N ALA A 167 -8.55 -7.87 -2.27
CA ALA A 167 -7.63 -7.85 -3.39
C ALA A 167 -6.78 -9.12 -3.35
N ILE A 168 -6.62 -9.80 -4.48
CA ILE A 168 -5.91 -11.07 -4.62
C ILE A 168 -4.78 -10.88 -5.62
N SER A 169 -3.54 -11.08 -5.19
CA SER A 169 -2.37 -11.00 -6.07
C SER A 169 -2.34 -12.17 -7.06
N PRO A 170 -1.55 -12.08 -8.15
CA PRO A 170 -1.30 -13.22 -9.02
C PRO A 170 -0.69 -14.44 -8.32
N SER A 171 0.06 -14.21 -7.22
CA SER A 171 0.61 -15.27 -6.37
C SER A 171 -0.35 -15.76 -5.27
N GLY A 172 -1.59 -15.25 -5.22
CA GLY A 172 -2.61 -15.66 -4.24
C GLY A 172 -2.54 -14.95 -2.89
N GLN A 173 -1.69 -13.94 -2.73
CA GLN A 173 -1.66 -13.10 -1.51
C GLN A 173 -2.94 -12.26 -1.41
N LEU A 174 -3.37 -12.00 -0.17
CA LEU A 174 -4.63 -11.29 0.09
C LEU A 174 -4.39 -9.97 0.81
N ASN A 175 -5.00 -8.91 0.27
CA ASN A 175 -5.20 -7.64 0.95
C ASN A 175 -6.70 -7.41 1.17
N ASP A 176 -7.05 -6.72 2.25
CA ASP A 176 -8.41 -6.23 2.45
C ASP A 176 -8.62 -4.95 1.63
N VAL A 177 -9.79 -4.82 1.00
CA VAL A 177 -10.20 -3.56 0.39
C VAL A 177 -10.98 -2.74 1.40
N LYS A 178 -10.44 -1.58 1.75
CA LYS A 178 -11.00 -0.70 2.77
C LYS A 178 -11.14 0.73 2.25
N GLY A 179 -12.09 1.46 2.82
CA GLY A 179 -12.05 2.91 2.80
C GLY A 179 -11.01 3.43 3.79
N VAL A 180 -10.32 4.51 3.44
CA VAL A 180 -9.26 5.11 4.23
C VAL A 180 -9.46 6.62 4.26
N LYS A 181 -9.51 7.18 5.47
CA LYS A 181 -9.47 8.62 5.73
C LYS A 181 -8.09 9.06 6.20
N MET A 182 -7.71 10.27 5.83
CA MET A 182 -6.50 10.95 6.29
C MET A 182 -6.81 12.12 7.21
N THR A 183 -8.06 12.59 7.17
CA THR A 183 -8.59 13.69 7.96
C THR A 183 -9.76 13.22 8.83
N ARG A 184 -10.15 14.04 9.80
CA ARG A 184 -11.35 13.80 10.61
C ARG A 184 -12.61 14.42 10.01
N ASP A 185 -12.46 15.22 8.96
CA ASP A 185 -13.57 15.94 8.35
C ASP A 185 -14.46 15.00 7.54
N LYS A 186 -15.76 15.32 7.46
CA LYS A 186 -16.68 14.57 6.60
C LYS A 186 -16.23 14.62 5.14
N LEU A 187 -15.90 15.81 4.64
CA LEU A 187 -15.33 15.97 3.31
C LEU A 187 -13.83 15.66 3.36
N GLU A 188 -13.40 14.62 2.66
CA GLU A 188 -11.97 14.31 2.53
C GLU A 188 -11.32 15.16 1.45
N THR A 189 -11.97 15.26 0.28
CA THR A 189 -11.50 16.03 -0.87
C THR A 189 -12.61 16.13 -1.94
N VAL A 190 -12.34 16.88 -3.01
CA VAL A 190 -13.18 16.93 -4.21
C VAL A 190 -12.35 16.39 -5.38
N VAL A 191 -12.87 15.38 -6.09
CA VAL A 191 -12.22 14.80 -7.27
C VAL A 191 -13.14 14.98 -8.46
N ASN A 192 -12.68 15.70 -9.49
CA ASN A 192 -13.45 15.96 -10.72
C ASN A 192 -14.87 16.50 -10.41
N GLY A 193 -14.96 17.45 -9.47
CA GLY A 193 -16.24 18.04 -9.02
C GLY A 193 -17.06 17.17 -8.05
N VAL A 194 -16.65 15.94 -7.76
CA VAL A 194 -17.38 15.02 -6.88
C VAL A 194 -16.82 15.05 -5.45
N LYS A 195 -17.69 15.24 -4.46
CA LYS A 195 -17.35 15.24 -3.03
C LYS A 195 -17.02 13.82 -2.56
N VAL A 196 -15.80 13.61 -2.08
CA VAL A 196 -15.29 12.33 -1.61
C VAL A 196 -15.27 12.30 -0.08
N TYR A 197 -15.81 11.22 0.50
CA TYR A 197 -15.77 10.95 1.94
C TYR A 197 -14.51 10.21 2.36
N ALA A 198 -14.03 9.29 1.53
CA ALA A 198 -12.81 8.53 1.80
C ALA A 198 -12.22 7.94 0.52
N HIS A 199 -10.93 7.62 0.59
CA HIS A 199 -10.23 6.92 -0.48
C HIS A 199 -10.42 5.41 -0.35
N ILE A 200 -10.33 4.64 -1.45
CA ILE A 200 -10.32 3.17 -1.37
C ILE A 200 -8.94 2.63 -1.70
N LYS A 201 -8.47 1.74 -0.83
CA LYS A 201 -7.13 1.15 -0.89
C LYS A 201 -7.22 -0.34 -0.60
N ALA A 202 -6.36 -1.12 -1.22
CA ALA A 202 -6.10 -2.48 -0.80
C ALA A 202 -4.89 -2.48 0.13
N ILE A 203 -5.12 -2.89 1.37
CA ILE A 203 -4.14 -2.83 2.46
C ILE A 203 -4.02 -4.21 3.14
N PRO A 204 -2.86 -4.56 3.72
CA PRO A 204 -2.66 -5.83 4.39
C PRO A 204 -3.72 -6.06 5.47
N PRO A 205 -4.20 -7.31 5.63
CA PRO A 205 -5.04 -7.65 6.75
C PRO A 205 -4.25 -7.44 8.04
N ALA A 206 -4.89 -6.87 9.06
CA ALA A 206 -4.30 -6.75 10.39
C ALA A 206 -5.10 -7.63 11.36
N LYS A 207 -4.39 -8.42 12.16
CA LYS A 207 -5.00 -9.10 13.31
C LYS A 207 -4.94 -8.15 14.48
N CYS A 208 -6.09 -7.80 15.05
CA CYS A 208 -6.11 -6.94 16.22
C CYS A 208 -7.15 -7.30 17.25
N ASN A 209 -6.85 -6.86 18.47
CA ASN A 209 -7.76 -6.85 19.60
C ASN A 209 -8.42 -5.48 19.72
N GLU A 210 -9.66 -5.46 20.21
CA GLU A 210 -10.55 -4.27 20.26
C GLU A 210 -10.16 -3.24 21.35
N ARG A 211 -8.88 -3.19 21.76
CA ARG A 211 -8.43 -2.26 22.80
C ARG A 211 -7.62 -1.13 22.21
N ASP A 212 -7.82 0.06 22.78
CA ASP A 212 -7.01 1.23 22.48
C ASP A 212 -5.58 1.01 22.98
N LYS A 213 -4.61 1.40 22.15
CA LYS A 213 -3.18 1.25 22.47
C LYS A 213 -2.38 2.46 21.99
N ILE A 214 -1.40 2.84 22.79
CA ILE A 214 -0.40 3.84 22.44
C ILE A 214 0.92 3.12 22.14
N TRP A 215 1.39 3.24 20.91
CA TRP A 215 2.59 2.57 20.42
C TRP A 215 3.78 3.53 20.47
N ASN A 216 4.94 2.99 20.87
CA ASN A 216 6.19 3.74 20.89
C ASN A 216 6.74 3.89 19.48
N ILE A 217 7.23 5.08 19.11
CA ILE A 217 7.99 5.26 17.87
C ILE A 217 9.48 5.18 18.17
N LYS A 218 10.17 4.29 17.46
CA LYS A 218 11.61 4.03 17.62
C LYS A 218 12.31 4.00 16.27
N ALA A 219 13.57 4.44 16.24
CA ALA A 219 14.45 4.15 15.11
C ALA A 219 15.26 2.89 15.45
N MET A 220 15.32 1.96 14.50
CA MET A 220 16.02 0.68 14.64
C MET A 220 17.40 0.79 14.01
N HIS A 221 18.43 0.78 14.83
CA HIS A 221 19.81 0.64 14.37
C HIS A 221 20.04 -0.81 13.88
N PRO A 222 20.87 -1.04 12.84
CA PRO A 222 21.16 -2.38 12.31
C PRO A 222 21.70 -3.39 13.35
N ASP A 223 22.35 -2.92 14.41
CA ASP A 223 22.86 -3.74 15.52
C ASP A 223 21.78 -4.15 16.55
N GLY A 224 20.53 -3.74 16.35
CA GLY A 224 19.41 -4.00 17.24
C GLY A 224 19.12 -2.92 18.28
N GLN A 225 19.95 -1.87 18.39
CA GLN A 225 19.65 -0.74 19.28
C GLN A 225 18.42 0.04 18.83
N MET A 226 17.61 0.48 19.81
CA MET A 226 16.38 1.23 19.57
C MET A 226 16.48 2.67 20.08
N LEU A 227 16.53 3.61 19.14
CA LEU A 227 16.61 5.03 19.45
C LEU A 227 15.23 5.62 19.67
N SER A 228 15.08 6.51 20.64
CA SER A 228 13.81 7.20 20.87
C SER A 228 13.57 8.26 19.81
N VAL A 229 12.40 8.24 19.16
CA VAL A 229 12.00 9.30 18.23
C VAL A 229 11.14 10.31 18.95
N LYS A 230 11.52 11.59 18.89
CA LYS A 230 10.92 12.68 19.65
C LYS A 230 10.65 13.89 18.78
N ALA A 231 9.65 14.67 19.20
CA ALA A 231 9.40 15.99 18.65
C ALA A 231 10.12 17.04 19.51
N MET A 232 10.61 18.11 18.89
CA MET A 232 11.34 19.17 19.56
C MET A 232 10.89 20.53 19.06
N ASP A 233 10.69 21.48 19.97
CA ASP A 233 10.48 22.88 19.60
C ASP A 233 11.81 23.63 19.37
N GLU A 234 11.70 24.94 19.15
CA GLU A 234 12.82 25.85 18.95
C GLU A 234 13.72 25.99 20.19
N ASN A 235 13.17 25.75 21.38
CA ASN A 235 13.88 25.82 22.65
C ASN A 235 14.46 24.45 23.06
N ASN A 236 14.51 23.49 22.14
CA ASN A 236 14.94 22.10 22.37
C ASN A 236 14.12 21.34 23.43
N LYS A 237 12.92 21.79 23.77
CA LYS A 237 12.05 21.02 24.67
C LYS A 237 11.54 19.79 23.93
N ILE A 238 11.60 18.64 24.60
CA ILE A 238 11.39 17.32 24.01
C ILE A 238 9.97 16.83 24.31
N TYR A 239 9.32 16.30 23.29
CA TYR A 239 7.96 15.78 23.33
C TYR A 239 7.89 14.36 22.79
N ASN A 240 6.97 13.57 23.33
CA ASN A 240 6.75 12.19 22.89
C ASN A 240 6.08 12.16 21.51
N ILE A 241 6.51 11.21 20.67
CA ILE A 241 5.79 10.84 19.45
C ILE A 241 5.29 9.42 19.64
N LYS A 242 4.02 9.18 19.33
CA LYS A 242 3.38 7.88 19.46
C LYS A 242 2.51 7.60 18.25
N ALA A 243 2.32 6.32 17.95
CA ALA A 243 1.19 5.92 17.12
C ALA A 243 -0.02 5.57 17.99
N ILE A 244 -1.20 5.90 17.49
CA ILE A 244 -2.46 5.77 18.21
C ILE A 244 -3.30 4.71 17.50
N GLN A 245 -3.59 3.63 18.23
CA GLN A 245 -4.57 2.62 17.86
C GLN A 245 -5.85 2.91 18.63
N ASP A 246 -6.89 3.28 17.89
CA ASP A 246 -8.22 3.55 18.42
C ASP A 246 -9.19 2.47 17.95
N SER A 247 -10.03 1.98 18.87
CA SER A 247 -11.17 1.10 18.59
C SER A 247 -10.82 -0.17 17.79
N GLY A 248 -9.62 -0.73 17.99
CA GLY A 248 -9.16 -1.92 17.27
C GLY A 248 -8.67 -1.67 15.83
N GLN A 249 -8.57 -0.42 15.39
CA GLN A 249 -7.97 -0.08 14.11
C GLN A 249 -6.47 -0.39 14.10
N CYS A 250 -6.01 -1.29 13.24
CA CYS A 250 -4.59 -1.69 13.20
C CYS A 250 -3.93 -1.69 11.83
N GLN A 251 -4.71 -1.48 10.79
CA GLN A 251 -4.19 -1.43 9.43
C GLN A 251 -3.51 -0.09 9.11
N LEU A 252 -3.87 0.99 9.81
CA LEU A 252 -3.35 2.33 9.53
C LEU A 252 -3.42 3.27 10.74
N LEU A 253 -2.39 3.29 11.59
CA LEU A 253 -2.42 4.11 12.80
C LEU A 253 -1.98 5.55 12.52
N ASP A 254 -2.57 6.50 13.26
CA ASP A 254 -2.12 7.89 13.27
C ASP A 254 -0.85 8.06 14.09
N VAL A 255 0.12 8.81 13.57
CA VAL A 255 1.31 9.21 14.32
C VAL A 255 1.17 10.66 14.76
N LYS A 256 1.28 10.89 16.07
CA LYS A 256 1.08 12.19 16.71
C LYS A 256 2.22 12.55 17.66
N ALA A 257 2.56 13.83 17.73
CA ALA A 257 3.40 14.40 18.78
C ALA A 257 2.52 14.91 19.93
N PHE A 258 2.95 14.64 21.17
CA PHE A 258 2.19 14.94 22.40
C PHE A 258 2.81 16.18 23.06
N VAL A 259 2.21 17.34 22.81
CA VAL A 259 2.70 18.65 23.26
C VAL A 259 1.68 19.23 24.24
N GLY A 260 1.99 19.18 25.54
CA GLY A 260 1.00 19.50 26.58
C GLY A 260 -0.20 18.54 26.49
N THR A 261 -1.41 19.10 26.34
CA THR A 261 -2.65 18.35 26.13
C THR A 261 -2.94 18.07 24.65
N GLN A 262 -2.20 18.68 23.72
CA GLN A 262 -2.43 18.57 22.29
C GLN A 262 -1.77 17.33 21.68
N ARG A 263 -2.41 16.79 20.65
CA ARG A 263 -1.91 15.68 19.82
C ARG A 263 -1.70 16.16 18.39
N LEU A 264 -0.52 16.72 18.14
CA LEU A 264 -0.17 17.35 16.88
C LEU A 264 0.06 16.33 15.77
N PRO A 265 -0.47 16.54 14.54
CA PRO A 265 -0.18 15.67 13.41
C PRO A 265 1.30 15.69 13.05
N VAL A 266 1.89 14.51 12.84
CA VAL A 266 3.21 14.37 12.21
C VAL A 266 3.01 14.14 10.71
N LYS A 267 3.71 14.92 9.87
CA LYS A 267 3.56 14.92 8.40
C LYS A 267 4.92 15.02 7.72
N VAL A 268 4.97 14.59 6.46
CA VAL A 268 6.07 14.96 5.55
C VAL A 268 5.67 16.30 4.93
N LEU A 269 6.52 17.32 5.02
CA LEU A 269 6.23 18.63 4.42
C LEU A 269 6.76 18.68 2.99
N THR A 270 6.16 19.56 2.17
CA THR A 270 6.65 19.85 0.83
C THR A 270 8.06 20.45 0.90
N SER A 271 8.94 20.01 0.01
CA SER A 271 10.34 20.41 -0.02
C SER A 271 10.97 20.03 -1.37
N ASP A 272 11.94 20.81 -1.82
CA ASP A 272 12.75 20.49 -3.01
C ASP A 272 14.05 19.74 -2.65
N ASN A 273 14.33 19.58 -1.35
CA ASN A 273 15.42 18.72 -0.89
C ASN A 273 15.19 17.25 -1.25
N ILE A 274 16.27 16.52 -1.54
CA ILE A 274 16.25 15.07 -1.79
C ILE A 274 15.58 14.28 -0.65
N ASN A 275 15.82 14.72 0.60
CA ASN A 275 15.24 14.13 1.80
C ASN A 275 14.19 15.09 2.38
N ALA A 276 12.92 14.73 2.23
CA ALA A 276 11.80 15.54 2.65
C ALA A 276 11.71 15.63 4.19
N PRO A 277 11.43 16.83 4.75
CA PRO A 277 11.35 17.02 6.19
C PRO A 277 10.12 16.33 6.80
N VAL A 278 10.33 15.59 7.89
CA VAL A 278 9.24 15.07 8.73
C VAL A 278 9.11 15.96 9.95
N LYS A 279 7.91 16.50 10.18
CA LYS A 279 7.63 17.51 11.20
C LYS A 279 6.29 17.28 11.88
N ALA A 280 6.16 17.73 13.12
CA ALA A 280 4.85 17.93 13.72
C ALA A 280 4.40 19.38 13.53
N ILE A 281 3.10 19.57 13.31
CA ILE A 281 2.48 20.86 12.99
C ILE A 281 1.55 21.27 14.14
N GLY A 282 1.83 22.42 14.76
CA GLY A 282 1.01 23.06 15.79
C GLY A 282 -0.31 23.59 15.22
N GLU A 283 -1.28 23.84 16.10
CA GLU A 283 -2.57 24.46 15.72
C GLU A 283 -2.40 25.89 15.16
N ASP A 284 -1.35 26.57 15.59
CA ASP A 284 -0.87 27.88 15.13
C ASP A 284 0.08 27.81 13.92
N GLY A 285 0.30 26.63 13.35
CA GLY A 285 1.27 26.41 12.27
C GLY A 285 2.73 26.26 12.74
N LYS A 286 3.00 26.35 14.06
CA LYS A 286 4.35 26.16 14.61
C LYS A 286 4.90 24.78 14.26
N ILE A 287 6.16 24.73 13.85
CA ILE A 287 6.82 23.52 13.39
C ILE A 287 7.70 22.92 14.48
N TYR A 288 7.52 21.63 14.74
CA TYR A 288 8.35 20.86 15.66
C TYR A 288 9.23 19.89 14.87
N ARG A 289 10.54 19.93 15.15
CA ARG A 289 11.53 19.03 14.54
C ARG A 289 11.31 17.60 15.04
N ILE A 290 11.51 16.61 14.18
CA ILE A 290 11.44 15.20 14.55
C ILE A 290 12.85 14.62 14.49
N LYS A 291 13.32 14.10 15.61
CA LYS A 291 14.68 13.60 15.80
C LYS A 291 14.67 12.22 16.43
N ALA A 292 15.61 11.37 16.03
CA ALA A 292 15.94 10.17 16.80
C ALA A 292 17.12 10.49 17.73
N LEU A 293 17.02 10.05 18.98
CA LEU A 293 18.00 10.32 20.03
C LEU A 293 18.83 9.07 20.32
N THR A 294 20.14 9.20 20.16
CA THR A 294 21.13 8.19 20.56
C THR A 294 21.39 8.22 22.06
N SER A 295 22.03 7.18 22.58
CA SER A 295 22.35 7.05 24.01
C SER A 295 23.34 8.11 24.53
N ASP A 296 24.22 8.62 23.66
CA ASP A 296 25.16 9.70 23.94
C ASP A 296 24.52 11.11 23.84
N GLY A 297 23.23 11.20 23.53
CA GLY A 297 22.50 12.46 23.35
C GLY A 297 22.59 13.09 21.97
N SER A 298 23.31 12.47 21.02
CA SER A 298 23.33 12.94 19.63
C SER A 298 21.94 12.86 18.97
N GLU A 299 21.68 13.78 18.04
CA GLU A 299 20.41 13.87 17.33
C GLU A 299 20.56 13.44 15.87
N LEU A 300 19.72 12.50 15.43
CA LEU A 300 19.60 12.09 14.04
C LEU A 300 18.35 12.69 13.41
N ASP A 301 18.49 13.23 12.20
CA ASP A 301 17.36 13.77 11.44
C ASP A 301 16.40 12.66 11.01
N VAL A 302 15.10 12.84 11.21
CA VAL A 302 14.08 11.95 10.66
C VAL A 302 13.50 12.58 9.39
N LYS A 303 13.60 11.86 8.27
CA LYS A 303 13.24 12.35 6.93
C LYS A 303 12.48 11.30 6.13
N GLY A 304 11.72 11.77 5.14
CA GLY A 304 11.28 10.95 4.02
C GLY A 304 12.39 10.88 2.98
N VAL A 305 12.85 9.67 2.65
CA VAL A 305 14.11 9.50 1.88
C VAL A 305 13.88 9.02 0.45
N PHE A 306 12.99 8.05 0.24
CA PHE A 306 12.67 7.51 -1.09
C PHE A 306 11.24 7.02 -1.13
N HIS A 307 10.73 6.82 -2.34
CA HIS A 307 9.34 6.53 -2.64
C HIS A 307 9.22 5.11 -3.22
N SER A 308 8.14 4.42 -2.88
CA SER A 308 7.69 3.20 -3.55
C SER A 308 6.20 3.37 -3.78
N GLY A 309 5.84 3.79 -4.99
CA GLY A 309 4.48 4.21 -5.34
C GLY A 309 3.90 5.27 -4.41
N ASN A 310 2.89 4.93 -3.61
CA ASN A 310 2.22 5.87 -2.70
C ASN A 310 2.93 6.00 -1.33
N ILE A 311 3.98 5.20 -1.10
CA ILE A 311 4.65 5.08 0.19
C ILE A 311 5.97 5.84 0.16
N ILE A 312 6.21 6.63 1.19
CA ILE A 312 7.48 7.28 1.48
C ILE A 312 8.13 6.56 2.64
N HIS A 313 9.36 6.13 2.43
CA HIS A 313 10.14 5.50 3.48
C HIS A 313 10.66 6.57 4.43
N ILE A 314 10.31 6.42 5.71
CA ILE A 314 10.74 7.31 6.77
C ILE A 314 11.92 6.68 7.49
N LYS A 315 13.02 7.42 7.57
CA LYS A 315 14.28 6.95 8.14
C LYS A 315 14.87 8.00 9.08
N ALA A 316 15.60 7.55 10.09
CA ALA A 316 16.57 8.40 10.77
C ALA A 316 17.91 8.33 10.02
N LEU A 317 18.56 9.48 9.89
CA LEU A 317 19.80 9.66 9.12
C LEU A 317 20.97 9.76 10.07
N ALA A 318 21.82 8.75 10.07
CA ALA A 318 23.08 8.77 10.79
C ALA A 318 24.14 9.61 10.04
N LYS A 319 25.12 10.14 10.77
CA LYS A 319 26.17 11.02 10.22
C LYS A 319 27.07 10.30 9.21
N ASP A 320 27.19 8.99 9.34
CA ASP A 320 27.93 8.09 8.46
C ASP A 320 27.14 7.69 7.19
N GLY A 321 25.93 8.21 7.01
CA GLY A 321 25.09 7.97 5.84
C GLY A 321 24.17 6.76 5.96
N TYR A 322 24.17 6.02 7.07
CA TYR A 322 23.24 4.90 7.27
C TYR A 322 21.81 5.37 7.57
N TYR A 323 20.84 4.60 7.08
CA TYR A 323 19.42 4.82 7.31
C TYR A 323 18.85 3.84 8.32
N TYR A 324 18.31 4.36 9.43
CA TYR A 324 17.64 3.53 10.42
C TYR A 324 16.14 3.51 10.16
N GLY A 325 15.56 2.31 10.13
CA GLY A 325 14.12 2.13 9.95
C GLY A 325 13.34 2.71 11.13
N ILE A 326 12.29 3.49 10.86
CA ILE A 326 11.38 3.94 11.92
C ILE A 326 10.24 2.94 12.08
N LYS A 327 10.09 2.40 13.29
CA LYS A 327 9.07 1.42 13.66
C LYS A 327 8.16 2.00 14.74
N ALA A 328 6.89 1.61 14.68
CA ALA A 328 5.97 1.72 15.79
C ALA A 328 5.92 0.38 16.51
N ILE A 329 6.07 0.38 17.83
CA ILE A 329 6.15 -0.81 18.67
C ILE A 329 5.02 -0.76 19.68
N SER A 330 4.16 -1.77 19.67
CA SER A 330 3.03 -1.87 20.58
C SER A 330 3.48 -2.25 22.00
N PRO A 331 2.61 -2.09 23.02
CA PRO A 331 2.88 -2.61 24.36
C PRO A 331 3.13 -4.12 24.41
N ASP A 332 2.56 -4.89 23.47
CA ASP A 332 2.73 -6.33 23.32
C ASP A 332 3.84 -6.74 22.34
N GLY A 333 4.70 -5.80 21.92
CA GLY A 333 5.89 -6.07 21.11
C GLY A 333 5.64 -6.25 19.61
N GLN A 334 4.41 -6.05 19.13
CA GLN A 334 4.12 -6.01 17.70
C GLN A 334 4.79 -4.80 17.05
N MET A 335 5.27 -4.97 15.82
CA MET A 335 5.98 -3.92 15.10
C MET A 335 5.29 -3.56 13.80
N ASN A 336 5.04 -2.27 13.63
CA ASN A 336 4.56 -1.67 12.39
C ASN A 336 5.62 -0.75 11.80
N ASP A 337 5.59 -0.62 10.48
CA ASP A 337 6.42 0.34 9.76
C ASP A 337 5.83 1.74 9.85
N VAL A 338 6.66 2.75 10.12
CA VAL A 338 6.26 4.16 9.99
C VAL A 338 6.60 4.65 8.60
N LYS A 339 5.58 5.12 7.88
CA LYS A 339 5.69 5.54 6.47
C LYS A 339 4.97 6.86 6.25
N GLY A 340 5.43 7.63 5.26
CA GLY A 340 4.62 8.69 4.66
C GLY A 340 3.68 8.08 3.63
N ILE A 341 2.43 8.52 3.59
CA ILE A 341 1.40 8.01 2.69
C ILE A 341 0.83 9.15 1.87
N LYS A 342 0.84 8.95 0.55
CA LYS A 342 0.19 9.81 -0.44
C LYS A 342 -1.12 9.20 -0.92
N MET A 343 -2.16 10.02 -1.01
CA MET A 343 -3.43 9.64 -1.62
C MET A 343 -3.56 10.16 -3.05
N THR A 344 -2.82 11.23 -3.37
CA THR A 344 -2.83 11.90 -4.67
C THR A 344 -1.46 11.88 -5.33
N ARG A 345 -1.40 12.29 -6.61
CA ARG A 345 -0.15 12.48 -7.35
C ARG A 345 0.37 13.93 -7.28
N GLU A 346 -0.42 14.83 -6.70
CA GLU A 346 -0.10 16.26 -6.62
C GLU A 346 1.11 16.51 -5.73
N LYS A 347 1.87 17.59 -5.96
CA LYS A 347 3.00 17.95 -5.08
C LYS A 347 2.49 18.19 -3.65
N VAL A 348 1.46 19.01 -3.50
CA VAL A 348 0.83 19.30 -2.21
C VAL A 348 -0.34 18.34 -2.01
N GLU A 349 -0.28 17.51 -0.97
CA GLU A 349 -1.35 16.59 -0.60
C GLU A 349 -2.48 17.33 0.13
N THR A 350 -2.11 18.26 1.02
CA THR A 350 -3.06 19.11 1.76
C THR A 350 -2.32 20.29 2.41
N VAL A 351 -3.06 21.23 2.97
CA VAL A 351 -2.53 22.32 3.80
C VAL A 351 -3.11 22.19 5.20
N ILE A 352 -2.25 22.16 6.22
CA ILE A 352 -2.65 22.06 7.63
C ILE A 352 -2.10 23.28 8.35
N ASN A 353 -2.98 24.13 8.88
CA ASN A 353 -2.63 25.33 9.64
C ASN A 353 -1.60 26.20 8.90
N GLY A 354 -1.82 26.42 7.60
CA GLY A 354 -0.93 27.19 6.72
C GLY A 354 0.33 26.47 6.23
N VAL A 355 0.51 25.20 6.60
CA VAL A 355 1.70 24.41 6.23
C VAL A 355 1.36 23.43 5.11
N GLU A 356 2.10 23.50 4.00
CA GLU A 356 1.98 22.56 2.90
C GLU A 356 2.52 21.17 3.27
N VAL A 357 1.67 20.16 3.14
CA VAL A 357 1.97 18.77 3.45
C VAL A 357 2.15 18.00 2.16
N PHE A 358 3.27 17.28 2.06
CA PHE A 358 3.55 16.37 0.95
C PHE A 358 2.90 15.00 1.13
N ALA A 359 2.88 14.50 2.37
CA ALA A 359 2.30 13.20 2.71
C ALA A 359 1.97 13.06 4.20
N HIS A 360 1.07 12.13 4.51
CA HIS A 360 0.66 11.84 5.88
C HIS A 360 1.55 10.78 6.53
N ILE A 361 2.07 11.01 7.73
CA ILE A 361 2.76 9.94 8.48
C ILE A 361 1.72 9.03 9.12
N LYS A 362 1.81 7.74 8.79
CA LYS A 362 0.98 6.68 9.35
C LYS A 362 1.85 5.48 9.70
N THR A 363 1.30 4.55 10.48
CA THR A 363 1.91 3.24 10.67
C THR A 363 1.15 2.15 9.96
N LEU A 364 1.86 1.24 9.30
CA LEU A 364 1.30 0.12 8.56
C LEU A 364 1.82 -1.21 9.11
N PRO A 365 1.01 -2.29 9.09
CA PRO A 365 1.50 -3.64 9.31
C PRO A 365 2.72 -3.95 8.44
N GLN A 366 3.64 -4.79 8.93
CA GLN A 366 4.71 -5.28 8.08
C GLN A 366 4.14 -6.27 7.05
N VAL A 367 4.76 -6.33 5.87
CA VAL A 367 4.51 -7.39 4.90
C VAL A 367 5.85 -8.00 4.55
N ASP A 368 5.89 -9.32 4.54
CA ASP A 368 7.02 -10.12 4.10
C ASP A 368 7.17 -10.02 2.59
#